data_AF-A0A7C8AHW9-F1
#
_entry.id   AF-A0A7C8AHW9-F1
#
_cell.length_a   1.000
_cell.length_b   1.000
_cell.length_c   1.000
_cell.angle_alpha   90.00
_cell.angle_beta   90.00
_cell.angle_gamma   90.00
#
_symmetry.space_group_name_H-M   'P 1'
#
loop_
_entity.id
_entity.type
_entity.pdbx_description
1 polymer ?
#
loop_
_entity_poly.entity_id
_entity_poly.type
_entity_poly.pdbx_seq_one_letter_code
_entity_poly.pdbx_strand_id
1 'polypeptide(L)'
;MALVRYVLFCLFFAAGAGAVVLAVLADEVRDYCEGRCLLAKNLADNEDIKFLTIEYAAQIDEIRKDPNILSRLESVTLGAEPGTEDTAFPRASEELLSEAGAAVLADLRADKPAREIPGWAERISEPNIRYSLFFAGAGLVIVTFIFFGAPAR
;
A
#
# COMPACT_ATOMS: atom_id res chain seq x y z
N MET A 1 -33.80 11.84 37.51
CA MET A 1 -32.36 11.54 37.68
C MET A 1 -31.94 10.17 37.14
N ALA A 2 -32.77 9.12 37.21
CA ALA A 2 -32.40 7.78 36.72
C ALA A 2 -32.05 7.71 35.22
N LEU A 3 -32.79 8.41 34.35
CA LEU A 3 -32.53 8.45 32.91
C LEU A 3 -31.15 9.04 32.58
N VAL A 4 -30.81 10.19 33.17
CA VAL A 4 -29.50 10.84 32.96
C VAL A 4 -28.37 9.92 33.38
N ARG A 5 -28.53 9.23 34.52
CA ARG A 5 -27.56 8.28 35.02
C ARG A 5 -27.36 7.08 34.09
N TYR A 6 -28.45 6.58 33.52
CA TYR A 6 -28.45 5.50 32.54
C TYR A 6 -27.77 5.92 31.22
N VAL A 7 -28.08 7.12 30.70
CA VAL A 7 -27.43 7.65 29.49
C VAL A 7 -25.92 7.82 29.69
N LEU A 8 -25.51 8.38 30.83
CA LEU A 8 -24.10 8.50 31.18
C LEU A 8 -23.43 7.14 31.31
N PHE A 9 -24.08 6.16 31.96
CA PHE A 9 -23.59 4.78 32.02
C PHE A 9 -23.32 4.23 30.62
N CYS A 10 -24.30 4.31 29.72
CA CYS A 10 -24.15 3.80 28.35
C CYS A 10 -23.01 4.51 27.59
N LEU A 11 -22.89 5.83 27.71
CA LEU A 11 -21.85 6.60 27.03
C LEU A 11 -20.46 6.23 27.52
N PHE A 12 -20.22 6.26 28.83
CA PHE A 12 -18.90 5.96 29.39
C PHE A 12 -18.53 4.48 29.25
N PHE A 13 -19.50 3.58 29.38
CA PHE A 13 -19.30 2.15 29.16
C PHE A 13 -18.94 1.87 27.69
N ALA A 14 -19.68 2.42 26.73
CA ALA A 14 -19.39 2.24 25.31
C ALA A 14 -18.02 2.83 24.93
N ALA A 15 -17.69 4.01 25.44
CA ALA A 15 -16.38 4.62 25.21
C ALA A 15 -15.24 3.78 25.82
N GLY A 16 -15.39 3.30 27.05
CA GLY A 16 -14.38 2.47 27.73
C GLY A 16 -14.22 1.10 27.08
N ALA A 17 -15.33 0.42 26.77
CA ALA A 17 -15.31 -0.85 26.07
C ALA A 17 -14.73 -0.70 24.65
N GLY A 18 -15.10 0.35 23.94
CA GLY A 18 -14.53 0.69 22.63
C GLY A 18 -13.02 0.90 22.69
N ALA A 19 -12.52 1.64 23.69
CA ALA A 19 -11.08 1.86 23.88
C ALA A 19 -10.33 0.54 24.16
N VAL A 20 -10.90 -0.35 24.97
CA VAL A 20 -10.30 -1.68 25.24
C VAL A 20 -10.26 -2.53 23.96
N VAL A 21 -11.37 -2.62 23.22
CA VAL A 21 -11.43 -3.38 21.97
C VAL A 21 -10.44 -2.82 20.96
N LEU A 22 -10.37 -1.50 20.82
CA LEU A 22 -9.46 -0.83 19.90
C LEU A 22 -7.98 -1.06 20.27
N ALA A 23 -7.66 -1.10 21.57
CA ALA A 23 -6.32 -1.41 22.04
C ALA A 23 -5.94 -2.88 21.77
N VAL A 24 -6.89 -3.82 21.85
CA VAL A 24 -6.63 -5.24 21.55
C VAL A 24 -6.49 -5.48 20.04
N LEU A 25 -7.35 -4.87 19.22
CA LEU A 25 -7.35 -5.01 17.77
C LEU A 25 -6.39 -4.03 17.08
N ALA A 26 -5.52 -3.33 17.82
CA ALA A 26 -4.63 -2.32 17.28
C ALA A 26 -3.71 -2.85 16.17
N ASP A 27 -3.25 -4.09 16.32
CA ASP A 27 -2.36 -4.74 15.37
C ASP A 27 -3.15 -5.20 14.13
N GLU A 28 -4.34 -5.81 14.31
CA GLU A 28 -5.21 -6.19 13.18
C GLU A 28 -5.72 -4.99 12.37
N VAL A 29 -6.03 -3.87 13.01
CA VAL A 29 -6.45 -2.63 12.33
C VAL A 29 -5.32 -2.10 11.46
N ARG A 30 -4.09 -2.13 11.97
CA ARG A 30 -2.90 -1.76 11.21
C ARG A 30 -2.70 -2.69 10.02
N ASP A 31 -2.74 -4.00 10.23
CA ASP A 31 -2.56 -4.99 9.17
C ASP A 31 -3.64 -4.86 8.09
N TYR A 32 -4.89 -4.59 8.50
CA TYR A 32 -5.99 -4.32 7.58
C TYR A 32 -5.75 -3.06 6.74
N CYS A 33 -5.28 -1.97 7.37
CA CYS A 33 -4.94 -0.74 6.67
C CYS A 33 -3.75 -0.94 5.72
N GLU A 34 -2.70 -1.64 6.15
CA GLU A 34 -1.54 -1.98 5.31
C GLU A 34 -1.97 -2.83 4.11
N GLY A 35 -2.78 -3.87 4.33
CA GLY A 35 -3.28 -4.73 3.26
C GLY A 35 -4.12 -3.99 2.22
N ARG A 36 -4.97 -3.05 2.67
CA ARG A 36 -5.77 -2.20 1.77
C ARG A 36 -4.91 -1.26 0.94
N CYS A 37 -3.87 -0.67 1.54
CA CYS A 37 -2.93 0.19 0.83
C CYS A 37 -2.14 -0.60 -0.22
N LEU A 38 -1.67 -1.81 0.14
CA LEU A 38 -0.97 -2.69 -0.79
C LEU A 38 -1.88 -3.14 -1.94
N LEU A 39 -3.14 -3.46 -1.65
CA LEU A 39 -4.10 -3.86 -2.67
C LEU A 39 -4.40 -2.72 -3.66
N ALA A 40 -4.60 -1.49 -3.16
CA ALA A 40 -4.85 -0.33 -4.00
C ALA A 40 -3.68 -0.05 -4.96
N LYS A 41 -2.44 -0.13 -4.45
CA LYS A 41 -1.25 0.02 -5.30
C LYS A 41 -1.13 -1.11 -6.32
N ASN A 42 -1.29 -2.37 -5.91
CA ASN A 42 -1.22 -3.50 -6.84
C ASN A 42 -2.27 -3.40 -7.96
N LEU A 43 -3.45 -2.83 -7.68
CA LEU A 43 -4.46 -2.59 -8.71
C LEU A 43 -4.04 -1.49 -9.69
N ALA A 44 -3.49 -0.38 -9.19
CA ALA A 44 -2.95 0.69 -10.03
C ALA A 44 -1.80 0.18 -10.92
N ASP A 45 -0.82 -0.52 -10.33
CA ASP A 45 0.31 -1.08 -11.07
C ASP A 45 -0.16 -2.07 -12.16
N ASN A 46 -1.22 -2.86 -11.89
CA ASN A 46 -1.82 -3.74 -12.90
C ASN A 46 -2.50 -2.99 -14.03
N GLU A 47 -3.14 -1.85 -13.75
CA GLU A 47 -3.72 -1.01 -14.80
C GLU A 47 -2.63 -0.39 -15.68
N ASP A 48 -1.53 0.07 -15.08
CA ASP A 48 -0.38 0.60 -15.80
C ASP A 48 0.27 -0.46 -16.69
N ILE A 49 0.48 -1.67 -16.17
CA ILE A 49 1.00 -2.79 -16.97
C ILE A 49 0.06 -3.11 -18.15
N LYS A 50 -1.25 -3.11 -17.94
CA LYS A 50 -2.22 -3.32 -19.04
C LYS A 50 -2.14 -2.22 -20.08
N PHE A 51 -2.07 -0.96 -19.66
CA PHE A 51 -1.92 0.17 -20.56
C PHE A 51 -0.64 0.05 -21.39
N LEU A 52 0.49 -0.19 -20.74
CA LEU A 52 1.78 -0.42 -21.41
C LEU A 52 1.73 -1.61 -22.37
N THR A 53 1.06 -2.69 -21.99
CA THR A 53 0.91 -3.87 -22.85
C THR A 53 0.13 -3.54 -24.12
N ILE A 54 -0.94 -2.75 -24.02
CA ILE A 54 -1.74 -2.31 -25.16
C ILE A 54 -0.92 -1.39 -26.06
N GLU A 55 -0.20 -0.43 -25.46
CA GLU A 55 0.66 0.51 -26.17
C GLU A 55 1.77 -0.21 -26.94
N TYR A 56 2.50 -1.12 -26.30
CA TYR A 56 3.52 -1.92 -26.95
C TYR A 56 2.94 -2.84 -28.04
N ALA A 57 1.76 -3.41 -27.83
CA ALA A 57 1.11 -4.22 -28.86
C ALA A 57 0.75 -3.39 -30.10
N ALA A 58 0.29 -2.15 -29.92
CA ALA A 58 0.02 -1.23 -31.01
C ALA A 58 1.30 -0.84 -31.77
N GLN A 59 2.37 -0.51 -31.04
CA GLN A 59 3.68 -0.20 -31.63
C GLN A 59 4.27 -1.38 -32.40
N ILE A 60 4.14 -2.62 -31.88
CA ILE A 60 4.57 -3.83 -32.58
C ILE A 60 3.77 -4.05 -33.86
N ASP A 61 2.46 -3.79 -33.85
CA ASP A 61 1.61 -3.93 -35.03
C ASP A 61 1.92 -2.85 -36.09
N GLU A 62 2.28 -1.64 -35.67
CA GLU A 62 2.76 -0.56 -36.54
C GLU A 62 4.10 -0.91 -37.19
N ILE A 63 5.05 -1.43 -36.40
CA ILE A 63 6.33 -1.96 -36.90
C ILE A 63 6.11 -3.10 -37.92
N ARG A 64 5.13 -3.98 -37.67
CA ARG A 64 4.81 -5.08 -38.58
C ARG A 64 4.23 -4.58 -39.91
N LYS A 65 3.50 -3.45 -39.90
CA LYS A 65 2.93 -2.82 -41.10
C LYS A 65 3.96 -2.03 -41.91
N ASP A 66 4.91 -1.38 -41.24
CA ASP A 66 6.01 -0.69 -41.91
C ASP A 66 7.36 -1.07 -41.28
N PRO A 67 8.04 -2.09 -41.84
CA PRO A 67 9.34 -2.53 -41.34
C PRO A 67 10.45 -1.48 -41.52
N ASN A 68 10.26 -0.41 -42.31
CA ASN A 68 11.22 0.69 -42.39
C ASN A 68 11.20 1.59 -41.14
N ILE A 69 10.24 1.42 -40.23
CA ILE A 69 10.22 2.12 -38.94
C ILE A 69 11.34 1.57 -38.03
N LEU A 70 11.61 0.26 -38.08
CA LEU A 70 12.71 -0.36 -37.32
C LEU A 70 14.08 0.19 -37.72
N SER A 71 14.33 0.36 -39.02
CA SER A 71 15.60 0.91 -39.51
C SER A 71 15.81 2.39 -39.16
N ARG A 72 14.72 3.14 -38.94
CA ARG A 72 14.77 4.51 -38.42
C ARG A 72 14.94 4.57 -36.90
N LEU A 73 14.35 3.63 -36.16
CA LEU A 73 14.58 3.52 -34.71
C LEU A 73 16.00 3.03 -34.40
N GLU A 74 16.58 2.14 -35.20
CA GLU A 74 18.00 1.76 -35.05
C GLU A 74 18.94 2.96 -35.20
N SER A 75 18.73 3.82 -36.20
CA SER A 75 19.60 4.99 -36.38
C SER A 75 19.43 6.05 -35.29
N VAL A 76 18.22 6.24 -34.75
CA VAL A 76 17.95 7.25 -33.71
C VAL A 76 18.25 6.77 -32.30
N THR A 77 17.99 5.50 -31.99
CA THR A 77 18.12 4.95 -30.63
C THR A 77 19.47 4.27 -30.38
N LEU A 78 20.07 3.68 -31.43
CA LEU A 78 21.37 2.99 -31.35
C LEU A 78 22.51 3.77 -32.04
N GLY A 79 22.22 4.90 -32.69
CA GLY A 79 23.24 5.74 -33.35
C GLY A 79 23.86 5.10 -34.58
N ALA A 80 23.20 4.11 -35.21
CA ALA A 80 23.73 3.40 -36.36
C ALA A 80 23.60 4.24 -37.65
N GLU A 81 24.74 4.56 -38.26
CA GLU A 81 24.83 5.27 -39.54
C GLU A 81 24.41 4.34 -40.71
N PRO A 82 23.59 4.79 -41.67
CA PRO A 82 23.06 3.93 -42.72
C PRO A 82 24.14 3.70 -43.79
N GLY A 83 24.93 2.63 -43.66
CA GLY A 83 25.95 2.32 -44.67
C GLY A 83 26.77 1.04 -44.51
N THR A 84 26.53 0.17 -43.54
CA THR A 84 27.31 -1.07 -43.38
C THR A 84 26.47 -2.31 -43.69
N GLU A 85 26.82 -2.95 -44.82
CA GLU A 85 26.50 -4.34 -45.10
C GLU A 85 26.94 -5.22 -43.92
N ASP A 86 26.09 -6.18 -43.54
CA ASP A 86 26.29 -7.15 -42.46
C ASP A 86 26.58 -6.55 -41.07
N THR A 87 25.53 -6.07 -40.40
CA THR A 87 25.56 -6.01 -38.93
C THR A 87 24.45 -6.87 -38.38
N ALA A 88 24.85 -8.08 -37.97
CA ALA A 88 24.13 -8.86 -36.99
C ALA A 88 23.70 -7.91 -35.86
N PHE A 89 22.39 -7.88 -35.56
CA PHE A 89 21.86 -7.33 -34.32
C PHE A 89 22.88 -7.62 -33.20
N PRO A 90 23.33 -6.63 -32.41
CA PRO A 90 24.11 -6.96 -31.24
C PRO A 90 23.19 -7.85 -30.40
N ARG A 91 23.49 -9.15 -30.35
CA ARG A 91 22.89 -10.04 -29.36
C ARG A 91 23.27 -9.40 -28.04
N ALA A 92 22.35 -8.65 -27.43
CA ALA A 92 22.52 -8.18 -26.07
C ALA A 92 22.97 -9.42 -25.28
N SER A 93 24.20 -9.39 -24.77
CA SER A 93 24.72 -10.56 -24.10
C SER A 93 23.78 -10.89 -22.95
N GLU A 94 23.57 -12.18 -22.65
CA GLU A 94 22.72 -12.58 -21.54
C GLU A 94 23.13 -11.88 -20.24
N GLU A 95 24.42 -11.57 -20.08
CA GLU A 95 24.97 -10.73 -19.02
C GLU A 95 24.37 -9.32 -18.98
N LEU A 96 24.37 -8.57 -20.09
CA LEU A 96 23.82 -7.20 -20.14
C LEU A 96 22.31 -7.17 -19.85
N LEU A 97 21.56 -8.16 -20.33
CA LEU A 97 20.13 -8.30 -20.01
C LEU A 97 19.91 -8.68 -18.55
N SER A 98 20.77 -9.54 -17.98
CA SER A 98 20.70 -9.92 -16.57
C SER A 98 21.02 -8.74 -15.65
N GLU A 99 21.98 -7.90 -16.04
CA GLU A 99 22.42 -6.74 -15.28
C GLU A 99 21.36 -5.63 -15.34
N ALA A 100 20.81 -5.35 -16.53
CA ALA A 100 19.68 -4.43 -16.68
C ALA A 100 18.44 -4.93 -15.92
N GLY A 101 18.14 -6.23 -15.98
CA GLY A 101 17.06 -6.85 -15.21
C GLY A 101 17.27 -6.74 -13.70
N ALA A 102 18.50 -6.95 -13.22
CA ALA A 102 18.87 -6.79 -11.82
C ALA A 102 18.78 -5.33 -11.35
N ALA A 103 19.15 -4.38 -12.20
CA ALA A 103 19.03 -2.95 -11.92
C ALA A 103 17.55 -2.54 -11.78
N VAL A 104 16.68 -2.98 -12.68
CA VAL A 104 15.23 -2.72 -12.61
C VAL A 104 14.62 -3.39 -11.37
N LEU A 105 15.02 -4.62 -11.05
CA LEU A 105 14.60 -5.31 -9.83
C LEU A 105 15.08 -4.61 -8.56
N ALA A 106 16.27 -4.01 -8.57
CA ALA A 106 16.79 -3.22 -7.45
C ALA A 106 16.02 -1.91 -7.29
N ASP A 107 15.69 -1.24 -8.40
CA ASP A 107 14.91 0.01 -8.40
C ASP A 107 13.48 -0.23 -7.90
N LEU A 108 12.84 -1.31 -8.34
CA LEU A 108 11.52 -1.74 -7.84
C LEU A 108 11.53 -2.11 -6.35
N ARG A 109 12.66 -2.58 -5.82
CA ARG A 109 12.83 -2.85 -4.38
C ARG A 109 13.09 -1.58 -3.59
N ALA A 110 13.78 -0.59 -4.18
CA ALA A 110 14.06 0.69 -3.57
C ALA A 110 12.82 1.60 -3.54
N ASP A 111 11.99 1.55 -4.59
CA ASP A 111 10.76 2.33 -4.73
C ASP A 111 9.53 1.65 -4.09
N LYS A 112 9.79 0.81 -3.08
CA LYS A 112 8.72 0.30 -2.23
C LYS A 112 8.12 1.52 -1.54
N PRO A 113 6.86 1.87 -1.85
CA PRO A 113 6.29 3.12 -1.42
C PRO A 113 6.30 3.15 0.10
N ALA A 114 6.66 4.29 0.67
CA ALA A 114 6.51 4.52 2.08
C ALA A 114 5.08 4.12 2.46
N ARG A 115 4.95 3.17 3.39
CA ARG A 115 3.68 2.64 3.88
C ARG A 115 2.73 3.80 4.18
N GLU A 116 1.72 4.02 3.33
CA GLU A 116 0.69 5.05 3.56
C GLU A 116 -0.34 4.53 4.57
N ILE A 117 0.14 4.23 5.77
CA ILE A 117 -0.74 3.92 6.89
C ILE A 117 -1.25 5.25 7.43
N PRO A 118 -2.56 5.40 7.70
CA PRO A 118 -3.03 6.61 8.34
C PRO A 118 -2.40 6.75 9.72
N GLY A 119 -1.82 7.91 10.02
CA GLY A 119 -1.02 8.10 11.24
C GLY A 119 -1.77 7.86 12.56
N TRP A 120 -3.10 7.83 12.57
CA TRP A 120 -3.87 7.42 13.75
C TRP A 120 -3.77 5.92 14.01
N ALA A 121 -3.71 5.07 12.98
CA ALA A 121 -3.61 3.63 13.12
C ALA A 121 -2.20 3.25 13.59
N GLU A 122 -1.17 3.89 13.03
CA GLU A 122 0.21 3.72 13.47
C GLU A 122 0.40 4.08 14.95
N ARG A 123 -0.17 5.22 15.38
CA ARG A 123 -0.12 5.65 16.78
C ARG A 123 -0.78 4.68 17.75
N ILE A 124 -1.91 4.07 17.38
CA ILE A 124 -2.61 3.14 18.28
C ILE A 124 -1.85 1.81 18.42
N SER A 125 -1.09 1.42 17.39
CA SER A 125 -0.24 0.23 17.43
C SER A 125 1.05 0.43 18.26
N GLU A 126 1.41 1.66 18.63
CA GLU A 126 2.56 1.88 19.52
C GLU A 126 2.31 1.23 20.89
N PRO A 127 3.25 0.41 21.42
CA PRO A 127 3.01 -0.38 22.62
C PRO A 127 2.66 0.49 23.83
N ASN A 128 3.32 1.64 23.99
CA ASN A 128 3.06 2.57 25.09
C ASN A 128 1.65 3.15 25.01
N ILE A 129 1.22 3.56 23.81
CA ILE A 129 -0.11 4.12 23.57
C ILE A 129 -1.17 3.04 23.76
N ARG A 130 -0.94 1.84 23.23
CA ARG A 130 -1.83 0.68 23.36
C ARG A 130 -2.10 0.33 24.82
N TYR A 131 -1.05 0.21 25.64
CA TYR A 131 -1.23 -0.08 27.07
C TYR A 131 -1.96 1.05 27.78
N SER A 132 -1.61 2.31 27.49
CA SER A 132 -2.31 3.46 28.09
C SER A 132 -3.79 3.47 27.75
N LEU A 133 -4.16 3.17 26.49
CA LEU A 133 -5.53 3.14 26.01
C LEU A 133 -6.31 1.98 26.63
N PHE A 134 -5.68 0.82 26.77
CA PHE A 134 -6.26 -0.34 27.44
C PHE A 134 -6.57 -0.06 28.90
N PHE A 135 -5.60 0.45 29.67
CA PHE A 135 -5.79 0.74 31.09
C PHE A 135 -6.75 1.90 31.32
N ALA A 136 -6.70 2.94 30.49
CA ALA A 136 -7.65 4.04 30.56
C ALA A 136 -9.08 3.56 30.25
N GLY A 137 -9.27 2.72 29.22
CA GLY A 137 -10.55 2.12 28.87
C GLY A 137 -11.09 1.20 29.97
N ALA A 138 -10.27 0.29 30.48
CA ALA A 138 -10.63 -0.61 31.57
C ALA A 138 -10.98 0.16 32.85
N GLY A 139 -10.18 1.16 33.21
CA GLY A 139 -10.45 2.06 34.32
C GLY A 139 -11.77 2.81 34.15
N LEU A 140 -12.04 3.34 32.96
CA LEU A 140 -13.30 4.02 32.66
C LEU A 140 -14.50 3.08 32.81
N VAL A 141 -14.42 1.83 32.34
CA VAL A 141 -15.48 0.83 32.52
C VAL A 141 -15.73 0.57 34.02
N ILE A 142 -14.67 0.34 34.80
CA ILE A 142 -14.79 0.09 36.25
C ILE A 142 -15.43 1.27 36.97
N VAL A 143 -14.95 2.50 36.70
CA VAL A 143 -15.51 3.73 37.27
C VAL A 143 -16.99 3.86 36.88
N THR A 144 -17.34 3.57 35.64
CA THR A 144 -18.72 3.63 35.16
C THR A 144 -19.64 2.70 35.95
N PHE A 145 -19.19 1.47 36.24
CA PHE A 145 -19.94 0.53 37.07
C PHE A 145 -20.08 1.00 38.52
N ILE A 146 -19.02 1.56 39.12
CA ILE A 146 -19.04 2.05 40.51
C ILE A 146 -20.04 3.21 40.68
N PHE A 147 -19.96 4.21 39.81
CA PHE A 147 -20.73 5.44 39.96
C PHE A 147 -22.16 5.34 39.42
N PHE A 148 -22.37 4.54 38.37
CA PHE A 148 -23.64 4.52 37.64
C PHE A 148 -24.35 3.16 37.64
N GLY A 149 -23.69 2.07 38.06
CA GLY A 149 -24.23 0.71 38.01
C GLY A 149 -25.16 0.31 39.17
N ALA A 150 -25.08 0.95 40.34
CA ALA A 150 -25.93 0.59 41.48
C ALA A 150 -27.33 1.21 41.35
N PRO A 151 -28.45 0.45 41.35
CA PRO A 151 -29.79 1.04 41.29
C PRO A 151 -30.01 2.01 42.47
N ALA A 152 -30.56 3.18 42.20
CA ALA A 152 -30.95 4.12 43.25
C ALA A 152 -32.00 3.41 44.12
N ARG A 153 -31.64 3.12 45.38
CA ARG A 153 -32.59 2.65 46.39
C ARG A 153 -33.53 3.79 46.78
#